data_AF-A0A7C5GQU6-F1
#
_entry.id   AF-A0A7C5GQU6-F1
#
_cell.length_a   1.000
_cell.length_b   1.000
_cell.length_c   1.000
_cell.angle_alpha   90.00
_cell.angle_beta   90.00
_cell.angle_gamma   90.00
#
_symmetry.space_group_name_H-M   'P 1'
#
loop_
_entity.id
_entity.type
_entity.pdbx_description
1 polymer ?
#
loop_
_entity_poly.entity_id
_entity_poly.type
_entity_poly.pdbx_seq_one_letter_code
_entity_poly.pdbx_strand_id
1 'polypeptide(L)' 'EYIWSDGVCVIEWAEKVKELLPEDTIYINITHEGDDRRKIEIRNGGL' A
#
# COMPACT_ATOMS: atom_id res chain seq x y z
N GLU A 1 -5.81 13.06 11.16
CA GLU A 1 -4.83 12.75 12.21
C GLU A 1 -3.88 11.63 11.80
N TYR A 2 -4.35 10.47 11.34
CA TYR A 2 -3.48 9.32 11.03
C TYR A 2 -2.51 9.49 9.85
N ILE A 3 -3.00 9.77 8.63
CA ILE A 3 -2.17 9.80 7.40
C ILE A 3 -1.15 10.96 7.39
N TRP A 4 -1.46 12.05 8.09
CA TRP A 4 -0.64 13.27 8.14
C TRP A 4 0.05 13.46 9.50
N SER A 5 0.20 12.38 10.28
CA SER A 5 1.00 12.39 11.51
C SER A 5 2.45 12.01 11.21
N ASP A 6 3.32 12.14 12.21
CA ASP A 6 4.70 11.64 12.14
C ASP A 6 4.80 10.10 12.15
N GLY A 7 3.67 9.39 12.20
CA GLY A 7 3.61 7.93 12.19
C GLY A 7 3.50 7.33 10.79
N VAL A 8 3.66 6.01 10.70
CA VAL A 8 3.38 5.24 9.48
C VAL A 8 1.95 4.74 9.52
N CYS A 9 1.19 4.99 8.46
CA CYS A 9 -0.16 4.46 8.28
C CYS A 9 -0.14 3.30 7.27
N VAL A 10 -0.71 2.15 7.64
CA VAL A 10 -0.90 1.00 6.75
C VAL A 10 -2.39 0.87 6.46
N ILE A 11 -2.76 0.87 5.18
CA ILE A 11 -4.15 0.88 4.73
C ILE A 11 -4.41 -0.37 3.89
N GLU A 12 -5.33 -1.22 4.34
CA GLU A 12 -5.85 -2.32 3.52
C GLU A 12 -6.94 -1.83 2.56
N TRP A 13 -7.08 -2.50 1.41
CA TRP A 13 -8.05 -2.15 0.36
C TRP A 13 -7.92 -0.69 -0.12
N ALA A 14 -6.69 -0.17 -0.15
CA ALA A 14 -6.37 1.22 -0.46
C ALA A 14 -6.85 1.65 -1.86
N GLU A 15 -7.08 0.71 -2.77
CA GLU A 15 -7.64 0.96 -4.10
C GLU A 15 -9.04 1.59 -4.07
N LYS A 16 -9.80 1.41 -2.98
CA LYS A 16 -11.12 2.05 -2.80
C LYS A 16 -11.05 3.56 -2.55
N VAL A 17 -9.88 4.06 -2.14
CA VAL A 17 -9.65 5.47 -1.76
C VAL A 17 -8.45 6.06 -2.49
N LYS A 18 -8.08 5.50 -3.65
CA LYS A 18 -6.84 5.81 -4.37
C LYS A 18 -6.60 7.30 -4.60
N GLU A 19 -7.66 8.05 -4.91
CA GLU A 19 -7.59 9.50 -5.18
C GLU A 19 -7.30 10.35 -3.94
N LEU A 20 -7.44 9.78 -2.74
CA LEU A 20 -7.20 10.44 -1.45
C LEU A 20 -5.83 10.10 -0.86
N LEU A 21 -5.11 9.16 -1.46
CA LEU A 21 -3.81 8.72 -0.95
C LEU A 21 -2.73 9.75 -1.30
N PRO A 22 -1.77 10.00 -0.38
CA PRO A 22 -0.59 10.82 -0.68
C PRO A 22 0.15 10.33 -1.92
N GLU A 23 0.74 11.25 -2.69
CA GLU A 23 1.51 10.90 -3.91
C GLU A 23 2.72 10.00 -3.60
N ASP A 24 3.33 10.17 -2.42
CA ASP A 24 4.47 9.39 -1.93
C ASP A 24 4.07 8.05 -1.29
N THR A 25 2.82 7.62 -1.43
CA THR A 25 2.35 6.32 -0.91
C THR A 25 3.16 5.16 -1.50
N ILE A 26 3.72 4.31 -0.63
CA ILE A 26 4.33 3.04 -1.04
C ILE A 26 3.22 2.00 -1.21
N TYR A 27 3.11 1.43 -2.41
CA TYR A 27 2.12 0.41 -2.72
C TYR A 27 2.72 -0.99 -2.57
N ILE A 28 2.06 -1.82 -1.74
CA ILE A 28 2.42 -3.24 -1.55
C ILE A 28 1.27 -4.09 -2.08
N ASN A 29 1.58 -4.99 -3.02
CA ASN A 29 0.60 -5.98 -3.52
C ASN A 29 1.07 -7.36 -3.10
N ILE A 30 0.16 -8.13 -2.52
CA ILE A 30 0.42 -9.49 -2.06
C ILE A 30 -0.46 -10.43 -2.86
N THR A 31 0.16 -11.29 -3.66
CA THR A 31 -0.52 -12.27 -4.50
C THR A 31 -0.30 -13.68 -3.94
N HIS A 32 -1.37 -14.48 -3.88
CA HIS A 32 -1.28 -15.90 -3.53
C HIS A 32 -0.70 -16.70 -4.70
N GLU A 33 0.36 -17.49 -4.47
CA GLU A 33 1.03 -18.31 -5.50
C GLU A 33 0.87 -19.82 -5.27
N GLY A 34 -0.20 -20.22 -4.58
CA GLY A 34 -0.38 -21.60 -4.12
C GLY A 34 0.29 -21.87 -2.77
N ASP A 35 -0.26 -22.84 -2.05
CA ASP A 35 0.23 -23.26 -0.72
C ASP A 35 0.42 -22.08 0.26
N ASP A 36 1.56 -22.06 0.94
CA ASP A 36 2.01 -21.04 1.87
C ASP A 36 2.84 -19.92 1.19
N ARG A 37 2.97 -19.93 -0.14
CA ARG A 37 3.79 -18.97 -0.88
C ARG A 37 3.02 -17.69 -1.24
N ARG A 38 3.71 -16.56 -1.19
CA ARG A 38 3.19 -15.25 -1.59
C ARG A 38 4.20 -14.53 -2.45
N LYS A 39 3.74 -13.90 -3.52
CA LYS A 39 4.50 -12.89 -4.26
C LYS A 39 4.19 -11.52 -3.68
N ILE A 40 5.22 -10.78 -3.30
CA ILE A 40 5.10 -9.42 -2.77
C ILE A 40 5.73 -8.46 -3.78
N GLU A 41 4.92 -7.51 -4.27
CA GLU A 41 5.36 -6.48 -5.21
C GLU A 41 5.25 -5.11 -4.55
N ILE A 42 6.40 -4.46 -4.39
CA ILE A 42 6.54 -3.13 -3.78
C ILE A 42 6.79 -2.11 -4.89
N ARG A 43 5.99 -1.05 -4.91
CA ARG A 43 6.08 0.05 -5.89
C ARG A 43 6.09 1.37 -5.16
N ASN A 44 6.98 2.27 -5.57
CA ASN A 44 6.93 3.64 -5.09
C ASN A 44 5.73 4.37 -5.75
N GLY A 45 5.04 5.22 -4.99
CA GLY A 45 3.91 6.02 -5.50
C GLY A 45 4.35 7.26 -6.27
N GLY A 46 5.54 7.78 -5.95
CA GLY A 46 6.14 8.90 -6.66
C GLY A 46 6.77 8.48 -7.99
N LEU A 47 6.67 9.38 -8.98
CA LEU A 47 7.50 9.36 -10.20
C LEU A 47 8.99 9.37 -9.86
#